data_AF-A0A7S2UHQ1-F1
#
_entry.id   AF-A0A7S2UHQ1-F1
#
_cell.length_a   1.000
_cell.length_b   1.000
_cell.length_c   1.000
_cell.angle_alpha   90.00
_cell.angle_beta   90.00
_cell.angle_gamma   90.00
#
_symmetry.space_group_name_H-M   'P 1'
#
loop_
_entity.id
_entity.type
_entity.pdbx_description
1 polymer ?
#
loop_
_entity_poly.entity_id
_entity_poly.type
_entity_poly.pdbx_seq_one_letter_code
_entity_poly.pdbx_strand_id
1 'polypeptide(L)'
;YRQFHSRGEESLRSTKMTVLPRIGLGMAALGRPGYINLDRTAILGTSDERNIDEMQVRANGVMERLMDSSSSRMPWFDCARSYGLSEKFVGEFLRSKKVDPKDVYLSSKWGYTYVANWQVELEQGKQHEVKDHSVENFLKQIKETNEELGEYIDLYQVHSATFDSGILTNTTVHNALNECKKERGWSIGLSVSGPSQDEIIREAMKIKAGDGSRLFDSVQCTFNMLEQRPLL
;
A
#
# COMPACT_ATOMS: atom_id res chain seq x y z
N TYR A 1 54.17 2.47 9.18
CA TYR A 1 53.55 3.78 9.48
C TYR A 1 52.22 3.83 8.75
N ARG A 2 51.15 4.17 9.49
CA ARG A 2 49.72 4.13 9.09
C ARG A 2 49.40 5.06 7.91
N GLN A 3 48.46 4.68 7.05
CA GLN A 3 47.20 5.44 6.89
C GLN A 3 46.11 4.64 6.17
N PHE A 4 45.00 4.44 6.89
CA PHE A 4 43.67 4.11 6.38
C PHE A 4 43.15 5.23 5.49
N HIS A 5 42.39 4.92 4.44
CA HIS A 5 41.19 5.68 4.03
C HIS A 5 40.15 4.69 3.49
N SER A 6 39.12 4.47 4.31
CA SER A 6 37.86 3.84 3.97
C SER A 6 37.06 4.70 2.99
N ARG A 7 36.60 4.10 1.90
CA ARG A 7 35.38 4.49 1.17
C ARG A 7 34.69 3.15 0.90
N GLY A 8 33.81 2.70 1.78
CA GLY A 8 32.48 3.29 1.91
C GLY A 8 31.64 2.56 0.87
N GLU A 9 31.13 1.40 1.27
CA GLU A 9 30.20 0.57 0.52
C GLU A 9 29.13 1.46 -0.11
N GLU A 10 29.01 1.42 -1.43
CA GLU A 10 27.89 2.02 -2.14
C GLU A 10 26.61 1.43 -1.58
N SER A 11 25.85 2.27 -0.89
CA SER A 11 24.53 1.98 -0.36
C SER A 11 23.59 1.60 -1.53
N LEU A 12 23.39 0.29 -1.66
CA LEU A 12 22.11 -0.41 -1.77
C LEU A 12 20.93 0.38 -2.39
N ARG A 13 20.43 -0.14 -3.52
CA ARG A 13 19.04 0.03 -4.06
C ARG A 13 18.72 1.22 -4.99
N SER A 14 19.70 1.96 -5.50
CA SER A 14 19.43 3.03 -6.50
C SER A 14 18.99 2.54 -7.90
N THR A 15 19.02 1.23 -8.17
CA THR A 15 18.77 0.66 -9.53
C THR A 15 17.42 -0.01 -9.75
N LYS A 16 16.49 -0.02 -8.77
CA LYS A 16 15.11 -0.44 -9.07
C LYS A 16 14.42 0.71 -9.82
N MET A 17 13.74 0.36 -10.92
CA MET A 17 12.82 1.19 -11.72
C MET A 17 13.38 1.85 -12.99
N THR A 18 13.80 1.06 -13.97
CA THR A 18 13.88 1.57 -15.36
C THR A 18 12.49 1.80 -15.98
N VAL A 19 11.42 1.14 -15.47
CA VAL A 19 10.01 1.39 -15.87
C VAL A 19 9.06 1.07 -14.71
N LEU A 20 8.21 2.04 -14.31
CA LEU A 20 7.09 1.80 -13.38
C LEU A 20 5.99 0.94 -14.02
N PRO A 21 5.36 0.02 -13.27
CA PRO A 21 4.20 -0.72 -13.76
C PRO A 21 3.09 0.25 -14.15
N ARG A 22 2.41 -0.02 -15.27
CA ARG A 22 1.33 0.85 -15.78
C ARG A 22 -0.06 0.43 -15.31
N ILE A 23 -0.21 -0.83 -14.94
CA ILE A 23 -1.46 -1.44 -14.51
C ILE A 23 -1.13 -2.29 -13.29
N GLY A 24 -1.94 -2.17 -12.24
CA GLY A 24 -1.83 -2.98 -11.03
C GLY A 24 -3.18 -3.54 -10.61
N LEU A 25 -3.14 -4.59 -9.79
CA LEU A 25 -4.28 -5.23 -9.17
C LEU A 25 -4.50 -4.65 -7.78
N GLY A 26 -5.58 -3.90 -7.62
CA GLY A 26 -6.05 -3.46 -6.31
C GLY A 26 -6.70 -4.61 -5.53
N MET A 27 -6.20 -4.89 -4.32
CA MET A 27 -6.62 -6.07 -3.54
C MET A 27 -7.85 -5.83 -2.67
N ALA A 28 -8.45 -4.64 -2.70
CA ALA A 28 -9.54 -4.26 -1.81
C ALA A 28 -10.76 -5.23 -1.88
N ALA A 29 -11.13 -5.64 -3.10
CA ALA A 29 -12.25 -6.55 -3.32
C ALA A 29 -11.94 -8.00 -2.91
N LEU A 30 -10.67 -8.40 -2.97
CA LEU A 30 -10.21 -9.77 -2.73
C LEU A 30 -9.77 -10.00 -1.28
N GLY A 31 -9.32 -8.96 -0.58
CA GLY A 31 -8.76 -9.06 0.76
C GLY A 31 -9.80 -9.06 1.88
N ARG A 32 -11.07 -8.71 1.62
CA ARG A 32 -12.14 -8.76 2.63
C ARG A 32 -13.44 -9.29 2.06
N PRO A 33 -14.28 -9.94 2.88
CA PRO A 33 -15.47 -10.62 2.39
C PRO A 33 -16.56 -9.62 2.00
N GLY A 34 -16.65 -8.45 2.62
CA GLY A 34 -17.71 -7.46 2.42
C GLY A 34 -17.36 -6.22 1.58
N TYR A 35 -16.29 -6.21 0.78
CA TYR A 35 -15.98 -5.02 -0.04
C TYR A 35 -17.02 -4.81 -1.15
N ILE A 36 -17.56 -3.59 -1.25
CA ILE A 36 -18.54 -3.20 -2.27
C ILE A 36 -17.92 -3.35 -3.66
N ASN A 37 -18.46 -4.24 -4.47
CA ASN A 37 -18.05 -4.42 -5.87
C ASN A 37 -19.24 -4.94 -6.69
N LEU A 38 -19.25 -4.66 -7.99
CA LEU A 38 -20.30 -5.11 -8.91
C LEU A 38 -20.32 -6.65 -9.00
N ASP A 39 -21.52 -7.22 -9.09
CA ASP A 39 -21.78 -8.66 -9.29
C ASP A 39 -21.00 -9.59 -8.35
N ARG A 40 -20.66 -9.12 -7.15
CA ARG A 40 -19.81 -9.83 -6.20
C ARG A 40 -20.32 -11.23 -5.90
N THR A 41 -21.63 -11.39 -5.66
CA THR A 41 -22.22 -12.70 -5.38
C THR A 41 -22.05 -13.67 -6.54
N ALA A 42 -22.15 -13.19 -7.78
CA ALA A 42 -21.97 -14.02 -8.97
C ALA A 42 -20.51 -14.43 -9.18
N ILE A 43 -19.55 -13.57 -8.79
CA ILE A 43 -18.11 -13.81 -9.01
C ILE A 43 -17.45 -14.55 -7.84
N LEU A 44 -17.78 -14.18 -6.60
CA LEU A 44 -17.12 -14.65 -5.38
C LEU A 44 -18.03 -15.52 -4.50
N GLY A 45 -19.27 -15.76 -4.90
CA GLY A 45 -20.25 -16.50 -4.11
C GLY A 45 -20.94 -15.65 -3.05
N THR A 46 -21.85 -16.30 -2.32
CA THR A 46 -22.62 -15.74 -1.20
C THR A 46 -21.72 -15.32 -0.03
N SER A 47 -22.27 -14.66 1.00
CA SER A 47 -21.51 -14.35 2.23
C SER A 47 -20.89 -15.58 2.87
N ASP A 48 -21.62 -16.69 2.88
CA ASP A 48 -21.27 -17.90 3.61
C ASP A 48 -20.15 -18.67 2.89
N GLU A 49 -20.08 -18.53 1.57
CA GLU A 49 -19.00 -19.10 0.74
C GLU A 49 -17.71 -18.26 0.78
N ARG A 50 -17.78 -17.00 1.24
CA ARG A 50 -16.63 -16.08 1.32
C ARG A 50 -15.86 -16.25 2.64
N ASN A 51 -15.58 -17.49 3.04
CA ASN A 51 -14.64 -17.75 4.14
C ASN A 51 -13.19 -17.43 3.70
N ILE A 52 -12.27 -17.39 4.67
CA ILE A 52 -10.88 -16.94 4.44
C ILE A 52 -10.18 -17.79 3.38
N ASP A 53 -10.23 -19.11 3.50
CA ASP A 53 -9.51 -20.04 2.62
C ASP A 53 -10.08 -19.97 1.19
N GLU A 54 -11.40 -19.93 1.07
CA GLU A 54 -12.12 -19.80 -0.19
C GLU A 54 -11.80 -18.46 -0.90
N MET A 55 -11.69 -17.37 -0.14
CA MET A 55 -11.29 -16.07 -0.68
C MET A 55 -9.81 -16.04 -1.05
N GLN A 56 -8.93 -16.70 -0.30
CA GLN A 56 -7.51 -16.85 -0.66
C GLN A 56 -7.36 -17.61 -1.98
N VAL A 57 -8.08 -18.72 -2.17
CA VAL A 57 -8.05 -19.50 -3.43
C VAL A 57 -8.48 -18.63 -4.61
N ARG A 58 -9.57 -17.85 -4.46
CA ARG A 58 -10.03 -16.93 -5.51
C ARG A 58 -9.03 -15.81 -5.77
N ALA A 59 -8.45 -15.23 -4.72
CA ALA A 59 -7.41 -14.21 -4.85
C ALA A 59 -6.18 -14.76 -5.60
N ASN A 60 -5.74 -15.97 -5.26
CA ASN A 60 -4.63 -16.65 -5.93
C ASN A 60 -4.90 -16.82 -7.42
N GLY A 61 -6.11 -17.22 -7.81
CA GLY A 61 -6.49 -17.34 -9.22
C GLY A 61 -6.36 -16.03 -9.98
N VAL A 62 -6.79 -14.90 -9.41
CA VAL A 62 -6.65 -13.58 -10.05
C VAL A 62 -5.19 -13.13 -10.12
N MET A 63 -4.43 -13.33 -9.04
CA MET A 63 -3.00 -12.98 -8.99
C MET A 63 -2.20 -13.80 -10.00
N GLU A 64 -2.49 -15.10 -10.16
CA GLU A 64 -1.87 -15.96 -11.16
C GLU A 64 -2.14 -15.46 -12.59
N ARG A 65 -3.36 -15.04 -12.91
CA ARG A 65 -3.67 -14.43 -14.21
C ARG A 65 -2.89 -13.14 -14.46
N LEU A 66 -2.71 -12.31 -13.43
CA LEU A 66 -1.89 -11.11 -13.55
C LEU A 66 -0.43 -11.49 -13.89
N MET A 67 0.14 -12.43 -13.13
CA MET A 67 1.51 -12.90 -13.35
C MET A 67 1.70 -13.48 -14.76
N ASP A 68 0.78 -14.32 -15.23
CA ASP A 68 0.84 -14.94 -16.56
C ASP A 68 0.76 -13.91 -17.70
N SER A 69 -0.07 -12.88 -17.53
CA SER A 69 -0.29 -11.83 -18.55
C SER A 69 0.82 -10.77 -18.61
N SER A 70 1.75 -10.80 -17.64
CA SER A 70 2.77 -9.77 -17.42
C SER A 70 4.05 -9.95 -18.25
N SER A 71 4.01 -10.72 -19.34
CA SER A 71 5.17 -11.12 -20.16
C SER A 71 6.05 -9.97 -20.73
N SER A 72 5.65 -8.70 -20.55
CA SER A 72 6.44 -7.51 -20.90
C SER A 72 6.36 -6.36 -19.88
N ARG A 73 5.72 -6.57 -18.72
CA ARG A 73 5.50 -5.52 -17.71
C ARG A 73 5.63 -6.10 -16.30
N MET A 74 6.15 -5.32 -15.37
CA MET A 74 6.18 -5.71 -13.96
C MET A 74 4.74 -5.91 -13.44
N PRO A 75 4.36 -7.08 -12.90
CA PRO A 75 3.11 -7.26 -12.17
C PRO A 75 3.08 -6.31 -10.97
N TRP A 76 1.97 -5.63 -10.74
CA TRP A 76 1.81 -4.75 -9.58
C TRP A 76 0.62 -5.18 -8.73
N PHE A 77 0.87 -5.44 -7.45
CA PHE A 77 -0.16 -5.64 -6.43
C PHE A 77 -0.26 -4.42 -5.52
N ASP A 78 -1.48 -3.92 -5.30
CA ASP A 78 -1.75 -2.78 -4.41
C ASP A 78 -2.65 -3.21 -3.24
N CYS A 79 -2.06 -3.20 -2.05
CA CYS A 79 -2.66 -3.58 -0.78
C CYS A 79 -2.97 -2.37 0.11
N ALA A 80 -3.61 -2.63 1.25
CA ALA A 80 -3.68 -1.73 2.39
C ALA A 80 -4.04 -2.52 3.66
N ARG A 81 -3.64 -2.04 4.84
CA ARG A 81 -4.05 -2.62 6.13
C ARG A 81 -5.56 -2.61 6.38
N SER A 82 -6.30 -1.79 5.64
CA SER A 82 -7.76 -1.75 5.69
C SER A 82 -8.47 -2.70 4.71
N TYR A 83 -7.72 -3.31 3.79
CA TYR A 83 -8.24 -4.27 2.81
C TYR A 83 -8.29 -5.68 3.39
N GLY A 84 -8.68 -5.81 4.65
CA GLY A 84 -8.76 -7.09 5.37
C GLY A 84 -7.42 -7.83 5.39
N LEU A 85 -7.41 -9.03 4.79
CA LEU A 85 -6.27 -9.93 4.70
C LEU A 85 -5.48 -9.77 3.40
N SER A 86 -5.62 -8.65 2.67
CA SER A 86 -4.93 -8.47 1.38
C SER A 86 -3.41 -8.70 1.45
N GLU A 87 -2.75 -8.18 2.48
CA GLU A 87 -1.30 -8.33 2.63
C GLU A 87 -0.91 -9.78 2.87
N LYS A 88 -1.62 -10.46 3.77
CA LYS A 88 -1.46 -11.89 4.02
C LYS A 88 -1.62 -12.67 2.72
N PHE A 89 -2.71 -12.41 1.99
CA PHE A 89 -3.05 -13.14 0.78
C PHE A 89 -1.98 -13.02 -0.30
N VAL A 90 -1.49 -11.79 -0.53
CA VAL A 90 -0.41 -11.55 -1.49
C VAL A 90 0.91 -12.17 -1.01
N GLY A 91 1.26 -12.00 0.26
CA GLY A 91 2.50 -12.54 0.83
C GLY A 91 2.56 -14.06 0.74
N GLU A 92 1.49 -14.76 1.12
CA GLU A 92 1.40 -16.23 1.03
C GLU A 92 1.47 -16.71 -0.42
N PHE A 93 0.78 -16.03 -1.34
CA PHE A 93 0.85 -16.34 -2.76
C PHE A 93 2.27 -16.22 -3.32
N LEU A 94 2.92 -15.06 -3.13
CA LEU A 94 4.27 -14.82 -3.66
C LEU A 94 5.29 -15.81 -3.10
N ARG A 95 5.24 -16.07 -1.78
CA ARG A 95 6.12 -17.06 -1.13
C ARG A 95 5.87 -18.48 -1.64
N SER A 96 4.60 -18.89 -1.77
CA SER A 96 4.27 -20.24 -2.26
C SER A 96 4.73 -20.48 -3.71
N LYS A 97 4.67 -19.44 -4.54
CA LYS A 97 5.15 -19.44 -5.93
C LYS A 97 6.65 -19.17 -6.06
N LYS A 98 7.35 -18.88 -4.95
CA LYS A 98 8.79 -18.54 -4.90
C LYS A 98 9.15 -17.38 -5.84
N VAL A 99 8.28 -16.36 -5.89
CA VAL A 99 8.50 -15.18 -6.72
C VAL A 99 9.66 -14.36 -6.15
N ASP A 100 10.59 -13.92 -6.98
CA ASP A 100 11.66 -13.02 -6.55
C ASP A 100 11.05 -11.62 -6.30
N PRO A 101 11.35 -10.94 -5.17
CA PRO A 101 10.90 -9.57 -4.91
C PRO A 101 11.31 -8.54 -5.98
N LYS A 102 12.24 -8.87 -6.89
CA LYS A 102 12.58 -8.02 -8.03
C LYS A 102 11.66 -8.20 -9.25
N ASP A 103 10.86 -9.27 -9.28
CA ASP A 103 10.01 -9.66 -10.41
C ASP A 103 8.55 -9.22 -10.21
N VAL A 104 8.26 -8.51 -9.12
CA VAL A 104 6.96 -7.87 -8.84
C VAL A 104 7.17 -6.47 -8.29
N TYR A 105 6.15 -5.64 -8.41
CA TYR A 105 6.04 -4.36 -7.70
C TYR A 105 4.92 -4.46 -6.68
N LEU A 106 5.18 -4.09 -5.43
CA LEU A 106 4.19 -4.18 -4.36
C LEU A 106 4.05 -2.86 -3.62
N SER A 107 2.82 -2.36 -3.55
CA SER A 107 2.46 -1.25 -2.69
C SER A 107 1.54 -1.67 -1.56
N SER A 108 1.70 -1.05 -0.40
CA SER A 108 0.69 -1.11 0.66
C SER A 108 0.50 0.23 1.35
N LYS A 109 -0.53 0.31 2.20
CA LYS A 109 -0.95 1.55 2.86
C LYS A 109 -1.29 1.35 4.32
N TRP A 110 -0.96 2.36 5.11
CA TRP A 110 -1.23 2.46 6.54
C TRP A 110 -2.17 3.61 6.84
N GLY A 111 -2.76 3.64 8.02
CA GLY A 111 -3.58 4.76 8.49
C GLY A 111 -5.07 4.47 8.53
N TYR A 112 -5.51 3.37 7.92
CA TYR A 112 -6.78 2.74 8.26
C TYR A 112 -6.51 1.34 8.82
N THR A 113 -7.24 0.96 9.86
CA THR A 113 -7.22 -0.39 10.43
C THR A 113 -8.53 -1.09 10.11
N TYR A 114 -8.47 -2.27 9.50
CA TYR A 114 -9.65 -3.13 9.36
C TYR A 114 -10.05 -3.74 10.71
N VAL A 115 -11.28 -3.51 11.15
CA VAL A 115 -11.79 -3.95 12.46
C VAL A 115 -13.00 -4.89 12.36
N ALA A 116 -13.48 -5.19 11.15
CA ALA A 116 -14.68 -6.01 10.96
C ALA A 116 -14.48 -7.51 11.25
N ASN A 117 -13.26 -7.98 11.53
CA ASN A 117 -12.94 -9.38 11.85
C ASN A 117 -13.63 -10.40 10.91
N TRP A 118 -13.49 -10.18 9.59
CA TRP A 118 -14.08 -11.02 8.54
C TRP A 118 -15.62 -11.06 8.50
N GLN A 119 -16.32 -10.18 9.20
CA GLN A 119 -17.77 -10.05 9.10
C GLN A 119 -18.17 -9.23 7.85
N VAL A 120 -19.20 -9.70 7.14
CA VAL A 120 -19.78 -8.98 5.99
C VAL A 120 -20.75 -7.90 6.48
N GLU A 121 -21.57 -8.24 7.47
CA GLU A 121 -22.49 -7.31 8.12
C GLU A 121 -22.03 -7.07 9.54
N LEU A 122 -22.02 -5.81 9.96
CA LEU A 122 -21.73 -5.42 11.34
C LEU A 122 -23.01 -4.89 11.99
N GLU A 123 -23.04 -4.96 13.32
CA GLU A 123 -24.08 -4.28 14.09
C GLU A 123 -24.16 -2.79 13.72
N GLN A 124 -25.37 -2.23 13.81
CA GLN A 124 -25.62 -0.84 13.44
C GLN A 124 -24.66 0.12 14.15
N GLY A 125 -23.99 0.98 13.38
CA GLY A 125 -23.04 1.97 13.87
C GLY A 125 -21.60 1.48 14.02
N LYS A 126 -21.33 0.18 13.87
CA LYS A 126 -19.95 -0.33 13.77
C LYS A 126 -19.40 -0.09 12.37
N GLN A 127 -18.12 0.27 12.31
CA GLN A 127 -17.40 0.53 11.07
C GLN A 127 -16.53 -0.68 10.70
N HIS A 128 -16.34 -0.93 9.41
CA HIS A 128 -15.41 -1.97 8.96
C HIS A 128 -13.95 -1.54 9.11
N GLU A 129 -13.70 -0.24 9.14
CA GLU A 129 -12.37 0.34 9.21
C GLU A 129 -12.37 1.63 10.03
N VAL A 130 -11.26 1.89 10.73
CA VAL A 130 -11.05 3.09 11.55
C VAL A 130 -9.84 3.83 11.00
N LYS A 131 -10.00 5.13 10.71
CA LYS A 131 -8.89 6.02 10.30
C LYS A 131 -8.13 6.47 11.54
N ASP A 132 -6.82 6.30 11.50
CA ASP A 132 -5.89 6.75 12.53
C ASP A 132 -4.52 7.04 11.90
N HIS A 133 -4.19 8.33 11.75
CA HIS A 133 -2.90 8.82 11.25
C HIS A 133 -1.92 9.19 12.37
N SER A 134 -2.07 8.61 13.56
CA SER A 134 -1.10 8.73 14.65
C SER A 134 0.22 8.01 14.33
N VAL A 135 1.30 8.46 14.98
CA VAL A 135 2.61 7.81 14.85
C VAL A 135 2.61 6.43 15.48
N GLU A 136 1.84 6.24 16.56
CA GLU A 136 1.65 4.97 17.25
C GLU A 136 1.05 3.93 16.31
N ASN A 137 -0.01 4.29 15.57
CA ASN A 137 -0.63 3.39 14.61
C ASN A 137 0.30 3.12 13.41
N PHE A 138 1.04 4.13 12.93
CA PHE A 138 2.06 3.93 11.89
C PHE A 138 3.10 2.89 12.32
N LEU A 139 3.72 3.06 13.49
CA LEU A 139 4.76 2.17 14.01
C LEU A 139 4.24 0.75 14.24
N LYS A 140 2.97 0.61 14.66
CA LYS A 140 2.29 -0.69 14.74
C LYS A 140 2.14 -1.31 13.35
N GLN A 141 1.53 -0.60 12.40
CA GLN A 141 1.18 -1.15 11.08
C GLN A 141 2.41 -1.44 10.21
N ILE A 142 3.53 -0.74 10.39
CA ILE A 142 4.80 -1.11 9.73
C ILE A 142 5.23 -2.52 10.12
N LYS A 143 5.13 -2.88 11.41
CA LYS A 143 5.53 -4.21 11.88
C LYS A 143 4.64 -5.29 11.27
N GLU A 144 3.34 -5.07 11.30
CA GLU A 144 2.36 -5.99 10.71
C GLU A 144 2.58 -6.15 9.19
N THR A 145 2.82 -5.04 8.48
CA THR A 145 3.11 -5.08 7.03
C THR A 145 4.43 -5.82 6.75
N ASN A 146 5.45 -5.59 7.57
CA ASN A 146 6.74 -6.26 7.42
C ASN A 146 6.65 -7.77 7.70
N GLU A 147 5.80 -8.20 8.64
CA GLU A 147 5.52 -9.61 8.91
C GLU A 147 4.87 -10.30 7.70
N GLU A 148 3.90 -9.64 7.06
CA GLU A 148 3.15 -10.22 5.95
C GLU A 148 3.88 -10.14 4.60
N LEU A 149 4.55 -9.01 4.33
CA LEU A 149 5.09 -8.68 3.00
C LEU A 149 6.61 -8.45 3.00
N GLY A 150 7.20 -8.03 4.12
CA GLY A 150 8.65 -7.92 4.29
C GLY A 150 9.40 -7.30 3.11
N GLU A 151 10.30 -8.08 2.51
CA GLU A 151 11.16 -7.68 1.41
C GLU A 151 10.44 -7.37 0.09
N TYR A 152 9.18 -7.77 -0.05
CA TYR A 152 8.41 -7.50 -1.27
C TYR A 152 7.98 -6.04 -1.38
N ILE A 153 7.87 -5.27 -0.28
CA ILE A 153 7.38 -3.89 -0.33
C ILE A 153 8.34 -2.97 -1.11
N ASP A 154 7.83 -2.34 -2.17
CA ASP A 154 8.50 -1.26 -2.91
C ASP A 154 7.99 0.13 -2.50
N LEU A 155 6.68 0.25 -2.23
CA LEU A 155 6.01 1.51 -1.93
C LEU A 155 5.07 1.39 -0.73
N TYR A 156 5.32 2.17 0.33
CA TYR A 156 4.47 2.23 1.50
C TYR A 156 3.84 3.62 1.67
N GLN A 157 2.51 3.68 1.77
CA GLN A 157 1.79 4.94 1.61
C GLN A 157 0.90 5.29 2.80
N VAL A 158 0.75 6.58 3.08
CA VAL A 158 -0.37 7.06 3.93
C VAL A 158 -1.69 6.79 3.19
N HIS A 159 -2.66 6.18 3.86
CA HIS A 159 -3.98 5.91 3.29
C HIS A 159 -4.92 7.11 3.48
N SER A 160 -5.47 7.66 2.39
CA SER A 160 -6.55 8.67 2.37
C SER A 160 -6.22 9.93 3.19
N ALA A 161 -5.13 10.58 2.82
CA ALA A 161 -4.77 11.91 3.30
C ALA A 161 -5.84 12.93 2.89
N THR A 162 -6.20 13.76 3.84
CA THR A 162 -7.13 14.90 3.72
C THR A 162 -6.59 16.03 4.57
N PHE A 163 -7.09 17.26 4.42
CA PHE A 163 -6.74 18.34 5.35
C PHE A 163 -7.13 17.97 6.79
N ASP A 164 -8.33 17.40 6.97
CA ASP A 164 -8.87 17.03 8.28
C ASP A 164 -8.11 15.87 8.95
N SER A 165 -7.37 15.07 8.19
CA SER A 165 -6.60 13.98 8.78
C SER A 165 -5.32 14.44 9.48
N GLY A 166 -4.95 15.72 9.36
CA GLY A 166 -3.80 16.33 10.04
C GLY A 166 -2.43 15.85 9.55
N ILE A 167 -2.39 14.88 8.62
CA ILE A 167 -1.14 14.25 8.18
C ILE A 167 -0.20 15.24 7.48
N LEU A 168 -0.72 16.25 6.79
CA LEU A 168 0.09 17.20 6.02
C LEU A 168 0.99 18.09 6.90
N THR A 169 0.69 18.22 8.18
CA THR A 169 1.44 19.07 9.12
C THR A 169 2.04 18.27 10.28
N ASN A 170 1.86 16.95 10.32
CA ASN A 170 2.32 16.10 11.41
C ASN A 170 3.81 15.74 11.23
N THR A 171 4.68 16.60 11.76
CA THR A 171 6.15 16.44 11.66
C THR A 171 6.66 15.18 12.35
N THR A 172 6.01 14.73 13.43
CA THR A 172 6.36 13.47 14.11
C THR A 172 6.20 12.28 13.17
N VAL A 173 5.07 12.21 12.46
CA VAL A 173 4.83 11.16 11.46
C VAL A 173 5.77 11.32 10.25
N HIS A 174 6.04 12.54 9.79
CA HIS A 174 6.98 12.77 8.69
C HIS A 174 8.38 12.27 8.99
N ASN A 175 8.87 12.48 10.21
CA ASN A 175 10.17 11.97 10.64
C ASN A 175 10.17 10.43 10.69
N ALA A 176 9.13 9.82 11.27
CA ALA A 176 9.02 8.36 11.31
C ALA A 176 8.92 7.73 9.91
N LEU A 177 8.22 8.38 8.97
CA LEU A 177 8.17 7.96 7.57
C LEU A 177 9.55 8.03 6.91
N ASN A 178 10.32 9.09 7.15
CA ASN A 178 11.67 9.23 6.62
C ASN A 178 12.65 8.21 7.21
N GLU A 179 12.53 7.91 8.50
CA GLU A 179 13.31 6.83 9.15
C GLU A 179 12.99 5.48 8.51
N CYS A 180 11.71 5.16 8.33
CA CYS A 180 11.26 3.95 7.64
C CYS A 180 11.84 3.85 6.22
N LYS A 181 11.81 4.95 5.45
CA LYS A 181 12.41 5.04 4.12
C LYS A 181 13.90 4.65 4.13
N LYS A 182 14.66 5.17 5.09
CA LYS A 182 16.11 4.92 5.20
C LYS A 182 16.42 3.50 5.67
N GLU A 183 15.74 3.02 6.70
CA GLU A 183 16.02 1.72 7.30
C GLU A 183 15.60 0.57 6.39
N ARG A 184 14.47 0.71 5.70
CA ARG A 184 13.87 -0.37 4.91
C ARG A 184 14.14 -0.27 3.42
N GLY A 185 14.57 0.90 2.96
CA GLY A 185 14.72 1.20 1.53
C GLY A 185 13.38 1.15 0.77
N TRP A 186 12.27 1.43 1.46
CA TRP A 186 10.93 1.54 0.84
C TRP A 186 10.73 2.95 0.31
N SER A 187 10.08 3.07 -0.86
CA SER A 187 9.55 4.38 -1.28
C SER A 187 8.38 4.75 -0.37
N ILE A 188 8.25 6.04 -0.05
CA ILE A 188 7.16 6.53 0.78
C ILE A 188 6.20 7.34 -0.07
N GLY A 189 4.90 7.04 0.01
CA GLY A 189 3.88 7.79 -0.71
C GLY A 189 2.72 8.25 0.16
N LEU A 190 1.74 8.86 -0.48
CA LEU A 190 0.43 9.08 0.11
C LEU A 190 -0.64 8.78 -0.92
N SER A 191 -1.79 8.34 -0.45
CA SER A 191 -3.03 8.36 -1.22
C SER A 191 -3.91 9.49 -0.70
N VAL A 192 -4.64 10.15 -1.59
CA VAL A 192 -5.50 11.29 -1.26
C VAL A 192 -6.96 10.95 -1.52
N SER A 193 -7.87 11.64 -0.84
CA SER A 193 -9.31 11.45 -1.04
C SER A 193 -10.05 12.76 -0.87
N GLY A 194 -11.25 12.83 -1.48
CA GLY A 194 -12.10 14.01 -1.41
C GLY A 194 -11.90 14.99 -2.56
N PRO A 195 -12.76 16.03 -2.64
CA PRO A 195 -12.85 16.92 -3.78
C PRO A 195 -11.64 17.85 -3.93
N SER A 196 -10.84 18.05 -2.88
CA SER A 196 -9.67 18.94 -2.86
C SER A 196 -8.34 18.19 -3.08
N GLN A 197 -8.38 17.11 -3.85
CA GLN A 197 -7.20 16.25 -4.03
C GLN A 197 -6.03 17.02 -4.63
N ASP A 198 -6.26 17.95 -5.55
CA ASP A 198 -5.21 18.71 -6.21
C ASP A 198 -4.50 19.67 -5.26
N GLU A 199 -5.23 20.34 -4.36
CA GLU A 199 -4.60 21.16 -3.31
C GLU A 199 -3.83 20.28 -2.31
N ILE A 200 -4.40 19.15 -1.89
CA ILE A 200 -3.72 18.21 -0.98
C ILE A 200 -2.41 17.71 -1.60
N ILE A 201 -2.41 17.39 -2.89
CA ILE A 201 -1.21 16.96 -3.61
C ILE A 201 -0.17 18.07 -3.65
N ARG A 202 -0.56 19.31 -3.98
CA ARG A 202 0.35 20.45 -4.00
C ARG A 202 0.98 20.71 -2.63
N GLU A 203 0.22 20.60 -1.55
CA GLU A 203 0.77 20.73 -0.20
C GLU A 203 1.68 19.57 0.17
N ALA A 204 1.28 18.33 -0.15
CA ALA A 204 2.09 17.15 0.12
C ALA A 204 3.47 17.21 -0.57
N MET A 205 3.54 17.74 -1.79
CA MET A 205 4.78 17.89 -2.54
C MET A 205 5.75 18.92 -1.94
N LYS A 206 5.29 19.82 -1.08
CA LYS A 206 6.15 20.78 -0.36
C LYS A 206 6.80 20.17 0.88
N ILE A 207 6.28 19.04 1.37
CA ILE A 207 6.72 18.43 2.63
C ILE A 207 8.12 17.84 2.45
N LYS A 208 9.00 18.23 3.37
CA LYS A 208 10.36 17.72 3.50
C LYS A 208 10.50 17.01 4.84
N ALA A 209 11.31 15.96 4.86
CA ALA A 209 11.70 15.34 6.11
C ALA A 209 12.63 16.25 6.93
N GLY A 210 12.88 15.91 8.21
CA GLY A 210 13.73 16.70 9.09
C GLY A 210 15.17 16.92 8.60
N ASP A 211 15.65 16.10 7.66
CA ASP A 211 16.96 16.26 6.99
C ASP A 211 16.91 17.11 5.70
N GLY A 212 15.75 17.69 5.37
CA GLY A 212 15.51 18.51 4.19
C GLY A 212 15.26 17.75 2.90
N SER A 213 15.30 16.41 2.91
CA SER A 213 14.97 15.59 1.74
C SER A 213 13.46 15.57 1.44
N ARG A 214 13.09 15.27 0.18
CA ARG A 214 11.68 15.10 -0.20
C ARG A 214 11.12 13.85 0.49
N LEU A 215 10.00 14.03 1.20
CA LEU A 215 9.38 12.93 1.94
C LEU A 215 8.67 11.93 1.02
N PHE A 216 7.75 12.44 0.20
CA PHE A 216 6.90 11.61 -0.65
C PHE A 216 7.47 11.42 -2.05
N ASP A 217 7.49 10.17 -2.51
CA ASP A 217 7.96 9.71 -3.82
C ASP A 217 6.81 9.40 -4.78
N SER A 218 5.60 9.20 -4.25
CA SER A 218 4.41 8.84 -5.02
C SER A 218 3.14 9.43 -4.40
N VAL A 219 2.17 9.68 -5.28
CA VAL A 219 0.80 10.04 -4.92
C VAL A 219 -0.16 9.09 -5.62
N GLN A 220 -1.06 8.47 -4.86
CA GLN A 220 -2.21 7.75 -5.39
C GLN A 220 -3.47 8.62 -5.26
N CYS A 221 -4.11 8.92 -6.38
CA CYS A 221 -5.26 9.84 -6.44
C CYS A 221 -6.37 9.25 -7.32
N THR A 222 -7.57 9.85 -7.25
CA THR A 222 -8.68 9.40 -8.09
C THR A 222 -8.57 10.09 -9.44
N PHE A 223 -8.51 9.30 -10.53
CA PHE A 223 -8.50 9.80 -11.88
C PHE A 223 -9.36 8.92 -12.79
N ASN A 224 -10.37 9.49 -13.44
CA ASN A 224 -11.27 8.82 -14.39
C ASN A 224 -11.99 9.85 -15.28
N MET A 225 -12.92 9.41 -16.12
CA MET A 225 -13.67 10.30 -17.01
C MET A 225 -14.45 11.40 -16.29
N LEU A 226 -14.85 11.19 -15.03
CA LEU A 226 -15.62 12.12 -14.20
C LEU A 226 -14.74 12.93 -13.22
N GLU A 227 -13.48 12.53 -13.01
CA GLU A 227 -12.53 13.23 -12.15
C GLU A 227 -11.16 13.27 -12.84
N GLN A 228 -10.82 14.44 -13.38
CA GLN A 228 -9.64 14.63 -14.25
C GLN A 228 -8.53 15.45 -13.56
N ARG A 229 -8.64 15.66 -12.25
CA ARG A 229 -7.61 16.33 -11.44
C ARG A 229 -6.68 15.30 -10.78
N PRO A 230 -5.46 15.71 -10.36
CA PRO A 230 -4.86 17.02 -10.60
C PRO A 230 -4.50 17.25 -12.08
N LEU A 231 -4.72 18.46 -12.56
CA LEU A 231 -4.08 18.96 -13.79
C LEU A 231 -2.67 19.39 -13.38
N LEU A 232 -1.72 18.46 -13.49
CA LEU A 232 -0.29 18.68 -13.20
C LEU A 232 0.42 19.29 -14.41
#